data_AF-A0A2V8RUD4-F1
#
_entry.id   AF-A0A2V8RUD4-F1
#
_cell.length_a   1.000
_cell.length_b   1.000
_cell.length_c   1.000
_cell.angle_alpha   90.00
_cell.angle_beta   90.00
_cell.angle_gamma   90.00
#
_symmetry.space_group_name_H-M   'P 1'
#
loop_
_entity.id
_entity.type
_entity.pdbx_description
1 polymer ?
#
loop_
_entity_poly.entity_id
_entity_poly.type
_entity_poly.pdbx_seq_one_letter_code
_entity_poly.pdbx_strand_id
1 'polypeptide(L)' 'MRAIVESREVDARASNGAFVGMQYYGYLRREPEESGYQNWLSYLNAHPTDARTMINGFMNSVEYRLRFGPGA' A
#
# COMPACT_ATOMS: atom_id res chain seq x y z
N MET A 1 9.99 6.12 -28.97
CA MET A 1 8.87 5.66 -28.12
C MET A 1 9.36 5.40 -26.68
N ARG A 2 9.85 6.43 -25.96
CA ARG A 2 10.28 6.30 -24.54
C ARG A 2 9.53 7.27 -23.61
N ALA A 3 9.25 8.49 -24.09
CA ALA A 3 8.58 9.53 -23.29
C ALA A 3 7.14 9.21 -22.82
N ILE A 4 6.38 8.40 -23.56
CA ILE A 4 4.99 8.06 -23.16
C ILE A 4 4.96 7.04 -22.00
N VAL A 5 5.98 6.18 -21.91
CA VAL A 5 6.06 5.17 -20.84
C VAL A 5 6.51 5.82 -19.53
N GLU A 6 7.52 6.68 -19.56
CA GLU A 6 7.98 7.42 -18.38
C GLU A 6 6.88 8.27 -17.75
N SER A 7 6.06 8.96 -18.55
CA SER A 7 4.95 9.76 -18.02
C SER A 7 3.92 8.91 -17.27
N ARG A 8 3.55 7.75 -17.82
CA ARG A 8 2.60 6.83 -17.17
C ARG A 8 3.18 6.20 -15.90
N GLU A 9 4.47 5.90 -15.89
CA GLU A 9 5.15 5.37 -14.71
C GLU A 9 5.30 6.43 -13.60
N VAL A 10 5.58 7.68 -13.95
CA VAL A 10 5.65 8.79 -13.00
C VAL A 10 4.26 9.10 -12.42
N ASP A 11 3.22 9.12 -13.26
CA ASP A 11 1.83 9.28 -12.84
C ASP A 11 1.38 8.11 -11.94
N ALA A 12 1.78 6.88 -12.27
CA ALA A 12 1.51 5.72 -11.45
C ALA A 12 2.22 5.79 -10.09
N ARG A 13 3.50 6.18 -10.05
CA ARG A 13 4.27 6.35 -8.80
C ARG A 13 3.69 7.44 -7.89
N ALA A 14 3.27 8.57 -8.47
CA ALA A 14 2.58 9.62 -7.72
C ALA A 14 1.21 9.14 -7.21
N SER A 15 0.49 8.35 -8.00
CA SER A 15 -0.79 7.74 -7.62
C SER A 15 -0.64 6.66 -6.55
N ASN A 16 0.48 5.94 -6.53
CA ASN A 16 0.73 4.85 -5.59
C ASN A 16 0.76 5.33 -4.14
N GLY A 17 1.34 6.50 -3.85
CA GLY A 17 1.36 7.04 -2.49
C GLY A 17 -0.03 7.34 -1.94
N ALA A 18 -0.83 8.07 -2.72
CA ALA A 18 -2.23 8.33 -2.37
C ALA A 18 -3.05 7.04 -2.27
N PHE A 19 -2.79 6.06 -3.16
CA PHE A 19 -3.44 4.75 -3.13
C PHE A 19 -3.11 3.98 -1.85
N VAL A 20 -1.83 3.85 -1.47
CA VAL A 20 -1.41 3.19 -0.22
C VAL A 20 -2.09 3.85 0.98
N GLY A 21 -2.07 5.19 1.04
CA GLY A 21 -2.75 5.94 2.10
C GLY A 21 -4.24 5.62 2.19
N MET A 22 -4.96 5.67 1.06
CA MET A 22 -6.39 5.32 1.02
C MET A 22 -6.67 3.89 1.48
N GLN A 23 -5.82 2.92 1.12
CA GLN A 23 -6.01 1.53 1.56
C GLN A 23 -5.82 1.36 3.08
N TYR A 24 -4.87 2.08 3.70
CA TYR A 24 -4.73 2.10 5.16
C TYR A 24 -5.99 2.63 5.85
N TYR A 25 -6.56 3.72 5.36
CA TYR A 25 -7.81 4.25 5.88
C TYR A 25 -8.99 3.28 5.67
N GLY A 26 -9.08 2.67 4.49
CA GLY A 26 -10.16 1.73 4.15
C GLY A 26 -10.14 0.44 4.96
N TYR A 27 -8.96 -0.18 5.13
CA TYR A 27 -8.83 -1.48 5.79
C TYR A 27 -8.55 -1.39 7.30
N LEU A 28 -7.76 -0.40 7.73
CA LEU A 28 -7.28 -0.32 9.11
C LEU A 28 -7.87 0.87 9.88
N ARG A 29 -8.58 1.79 9.20
CA ARG A 29 -9.20 3.00 9.78
C ARG A 29 -8.24 3.82 10.65
N ARG A 30 -6.96 3.91 10.24
CA ARG A 30 -5.90 4.65 10.92
C ARG A 30 -4.96 5.29 9.92
N GLU A 31 -4.19 6.27 10.39
CA GLU A 31 -3.02 6.75 9.66
C GLU A 31 -1.98 5.64 9.49
N PRO A 32 -1.35 5.54 8.31
CA PRO A 32 -0.26 4.62 8.10
C PRO A 32 0.95 5.04 8.93
N GLU A 33 1.62 4.07 9.54
CA GLU A 33 2.95 4.28 10.08
C GLU A 33 3.95 4.52 8.94
N GLU A 34 4.92 5.41 9.16
CA GLU A 34 5.88 5.83 8.14
C GLU A 34 6.63 4.64 7.53
N SER A 35 7.07 3.68 8.36
CA SER A 35 7.77 2.47 7.91
C SER A 35 6.89 1.57 7.04
N GLY A 36 5.63 1.37 7.43
CA GLY A 36 4.66 0.57 6.68
C GLY A 36 4.28 1.23 5.35
N TYR A 37 4.05 2.53 5.36
CA TYR A 37 3.78 3.32 4.17
C TYR A 37 4.91 3.22 3.15
N GLN A 38 6.16 3.45 3.58
CA GLN A 38 7.33 3.41 2.69
C GLN A 38 7.58 2.00 2.12
N ASN A 39 7.38 0.95 2.92
CA ASN A 39 7.51 -0.43 2.45
C ASN A 39 6.51 -0.74 1.34
N TRP A 40 5.24 -0.39 1.51
CA TRP A 40 4.21 -0.63 0.50
C TRP A 40 4.34 0.28 -0.73
N LEU A 41 4.77 1.53 -0.53
CA LEU A 41 5.08 2.44 -1.63
C LEU A 41 6.22 1.90 -2.49
N SER A 42 7.31 1.45 -1.87
CA SER A 42 8.43 0.81 -2.56
C SER A 42 7.98 -0.47 -3.29
N TYR A 43 7.18 -1.31 -2.62
CA TYR A 43 6.64 -2.53 -3.21
C TYR A 43 5.79 -2.27 -4.45
N LEU A 44 4.83 -1.34 -4.40
CA LEU A 44 3.96 -1.00 -5.53
C LEU A 44 4.70 -0.21 -6.63
N ASN A 45 5.76 0.52 -6.29
CA ASN A 45 6.61 1.12 -7.32
C ASN A 45 7.40 0.06 -8.11
N ALA A 46 7.74 -1.07 -7.48
CA ALA A 46 8.34 -2.23 -8.15
C ALA A 46 7.30 -3.18 -8.79
N HIS A 47 6.09 -3.25 -8.23
CA HIS A 47 5.00 -4.14 -8.64
C HIS A 47 3.68 -3.37 -8.77
N PRO A 48 3.54 -2.47 -9.76
CA PRO A 48 2.42 -1.53 -9.84
C PRO A 48 1.04 -2.18 -10.03
N THR A 49 1.00 -3.44 -10.45
CA THR A 49 -0.24 -4.20 -10.66
C THR A 49 -0.57 -5.14 -9.50
N ASP A 50 0.28 -5.26 -8.48
CA ASP A 50 0.10 -6.23 -7.38
C ASP A 50 -0.36 -5.59 -6.07
N ALA A 51 -1.49 -4.87 -6.14
CA ALA A 51 -2.18 -4.39 -4.94
C ALA A 51 -2.71 -5.53 -4.05
N ARG A 52 -2.88 -6.74 -4.60
CA ARG A 52 -3.39 -7.91 -3.87
C ARG A 52 -2.43 -8.36 -2.78
N THR A 53 -1.13 -8.34 -3.06
CA THR A 53 -0.11 -8.66 -2.04
C THR A 53 -0.16 -7.67 -0.87
N MET A 54 -0.37 -6.38 -1.13
CA MET A 54 -0.55 -5.38 -0.07
C MET A 54 -1.78 -5.66 0.80
N ILE A 55 -2.93 -5.97 0.18
CA ILE A 55 -4.16 -6.29 0.91
C ILE A 55 -3.98 -7.54 1.78
N ASN A 56 -3.35 -8.59 1.24
CA ASN A 56 -3.00 -9.78 2.02
C ASN A 56 -2.05 -9.46 3.17
N GLY A 57 -1.09 -8.55 2.97
CA GLY A 57 -0.18 -8.08 4.01
C GLY A 57 -0.91 -7.39 5.15
N PHE A 58 -1.94 -6.59 4.86
CA PHE A 58 -2.78 -5.99 5.91
C PHE A 58 -3.56 -7.06 6.70
N MET A 59 -4.18 -8.01 6.01
CA MET A 59 -4.96 -9.08 6.67
C MET A 59 -4.09 -9.99 7.55
N ASN A 60 -2.83 -10.24 7.16
CA ASN A 60 -1.90 -11.11 7.88
C ASN A 60 -0.98 -10.37 8.88
N SER A 61 -1.07 -9.04 8.94
CA SER A 61 -0.26 -8.24 9.85
C SER A 61 -0.53 -8.61 11.30
N VAL A 62 0.55 -8.71 12.09
CA VAL A 62 0.49 -8.88 13.55
C VAL A 62 -0.40 -7.79 14.17
N GLU A 63 -0.36 -6.57 13.65
CA GLU A 63 -1.15 -5.46 14.16
C GLU A 63 -2.66 -5.63 13.88
N TYR A 64 -3.04 -6.19 12.73
CA TYR A 64 -4.44 -6.54 12.45
C TYR A 64 -4.94 -7.63 13.41
N ARG A 65 -4.12 -8.64 13.68
CA ARG A 65 -4.44 -9.70 14.65
C ARG A 65 -4.48 -9.19 16.10
N LEU A 66 -3.63 -8.23 16.46
CA LEU A 66 -3.62 -7.63 17.80
C LEU A 66 -4.82 -6.67 17.99
N ARG A 67 -5.27 -5.97 16.95
CA ARG A 67 -6.42 -5.05 17.03
C ARG A 67 -7.79 -5.72 16.85
N PHE A 68 -7.87 -6.80 16.06
CA PHE A 68 -9.15 -7.40 15.64
C PHE A 68 -9.18 -8.93 15.76
N GLY A 69 -8.16 -9.56 16.33
CA GLY A 69 -8.17 -11.00 16.63
C GLY A 69 -8.96 -11.33 17.90
N PRO A 70 -9.37 -12.60 18.07
CA PRO A 70 -10.13 -13.04 19.24
C PRO A 70 -9.23 -13.00 20.48
N GLY A 71 -9.29 -11.91 21.24
CA GLY A 71 -8.53 -11.73 22.49
C GLY A 71 -8.20 -10.30 22.90
N ALA A 72 -8.59 -9.27 22.13
CA ALA A 72 -8.54 -7.86 22.55
C ALA A 72 -9.85 -7.42 23.21
#